data_AF-A0A174LMR0-F1
#
_entry.id   AF-A0A174LMR0-F1
#
_cell.length_a   1.000
_cell.length_b   1.000
_cell.length_c   1.000
_cell.angle_alpha   90.00
_cell.angle_beta   90.00
_cell.angle_gamma   90.00
#
_symmetry.space_group_name_H-M   'P 1'
#
loop_
_entity.id
_entity.type
_entity.pdbx_description
1 polymer ?
#
loop_
_entity_poly.entity_id
_entity_poly.type
_entity_poly.pdbx_seq_one_letter_code
_entity_poly.pdbx_strand_id
1 'polypeptide(L)'
;MKLLIAVPAEGSVPLLEFFGLLDEKQRQKLLSLFALLLQSPAAVMREPYVKHFCIERYQALYELRAKSKNLVRIIFTLTDDGDILFLTPFIKRHKRNTMQALDRSLDCLTHIRDGSCSTQELSIKFFLNGGITV
;
A
#
# COMPACT_ATOMS: atom_id res chain seq x y z
N MET A 1 -14.23 5.19 -5.01
CA MET A 1 -12.83 4.82 -4.72
C MET A 1 -12.67 4.60 -3.23
N LYS A 2 -12.36 3.36 -2.87
CA LYS A 2 -12.00 2.89 -1.54
C LYS A 2 -10.50 2.61 -1.50
N LEU A 3 -9.98 2.47 -0.29
CA LEU A 3 -8.65 1.93 -0.06
C LEU A 3 -8.84 0.52 0.51
N LEU A 4 -8.20 -0.46 -0.09
CA LEU A 4 -8.27 -1.87 0.24
C LEU A 4 -6.88 -2.38 0.66
N ILE A 5 -6.87 -3.43 1.46
CA ILE A 5 -5.67 -4.16 1.85
C ILE A 5 -5.83 -5.65 1.60
N ALA A 6 -4.73 -6.32 1.30
CA ALA A 6 -4.65 -7.77 1.28
C ALA A 6 -4.61 -8.33 2.72
N VAL A 7 -5.49 -9.30 3.00
CA VAL A 7 -5.63 -9.99 4.29
C VAL A 7 -5.41 -11.49 4.04
N PRO A 8 -4.21 -12.01 4.34
CA PRO A 8 -3.91 -13.44 4.23
C PRO A 8 -4.86 -14.30 5.09
N ALA A 9 -5.17 -15.52 4.64
CA ALA A 9 -5.96 -16.46 5.45
C ALA A 9 -5.23 -16.88 6.73
N GLU A 10 -3.91 -16.93 6.69
CA GLU A 10 -3.05 -17.27 7.82
C GLU A 10 -1.94 -16.23 7.99
N GLY A 11 -1.57 -15.99 9.25
CA GLY A 11 -0.57 -15.00 9.61
C GLY A 11 -1.15 -13.59 9.73
N SER A 12 -0.26 -12.62 9.65
CA SER A 12 -0.53 -11.22 9.96
C SER A 12 -0.75 -10.39 8.69
N VAL A 13 -1.51 -9.30 8.84
CA VAL A 13 -1.83 -8.41 7.72
C VAL A 13 -0.61 -7.53 7.40
N PRO A 14 0.01 -7.65 6.20
CA PRO A 14 1.31 -7.03 5.92
C PRO A 14 1.33 -5.52 6.09
N LEU A 15 0.25 -4.82 5.73
CA LEU A 15 0.17 -3.38 5.91
C LEU A 15 0.13 -3.00 7.40
N LEU A 16 -0.64 -3.73 8.22
CA LEU A 16 -0.78 -3.42 9.65
C LEU A 16 0.54 -3.67 10.40
N GLU A 17 1.21 -4.79 10.12
CA GLU A 17 2.54 -5.05 10.68
C GLU A 17 3.53 -3.96 10.31
N PHE A 18 3.54 -3.56 9.04
CA PHE A 18 4.44 -2.52 8.57
C PHE A 18 4.20 -1.20 9.30
N PHE A 19 2.93 -0.83 9.54
CA PHE A 19 2.59 0.35 10.35
C PHE A 19 3.16 0.28 11.77
N GLY A 20 3.18 -0.91 12.38
CA GLY A 20 3.81 -1.14 13.69
C GLY A 20 5.32 -0.87 13.70
N LEU A 21 6.00 -1.01 12.57
CA LEU A 21 7.44 -0.76 12.42
C LEU A 21 7.80 0.71 12.14
N LEU A 22 6.82 1.53 11.76
CA LEU A 22 7.05 2.93 11.39
C LEU A 22 7.12 3.83 12.63
N ASP A 23 7.94 4.89 12.55
CA ASP A 23 7.87 5.97 13.53
C ASP A 23 6.59 6.80 13.36
N GLU A 24 6.24 7.59 14.38
CA GLU A 24 4.99 8.37 14.38
C GLU A 24 4.90 9.32 13.17
N LYS A 25 6.01 9.97 12.80
CA LYS A 25 6.06 10.90 11.67
C LYS A 25 5.82 10.17 10.34
N GLN A 26 6.34 8.95 10.20
CA GLN A 26 6.13 8.10 9.03
C GLN A 26 4.68 7.63 8.94
N ARG A 27 4.07 7.20 10.06
CA ARG A 27 2.66 6.82 10.11
C ARG A 27 1.76 7.98 9.71
N GLN A 28 1.93 9.14 10.34
CA GLN A 28 1.15 10.34 10.02
C GLN A 28 1.27 10.75 8.55
N LYS A 29 2.46 10.59 7.95
CA LYS A 29 2.66 10.89 6.52
C LYS A 29 1.87 9.95 5.61
N LEU A 30 1.84 8.64 5.92
CA LEU A 30 1.01 7.68 5.17
C LEU A 30 -0.48 7.95 5.36
N LEU A 31 -0.94 8.17 6.59
CA LEU A 31 -2.34 8.46 6.88
C LEU A 31 -2.83 9.72 6.16
N SER A 32 -1.99 10.76 6.12
CA SER A 32 -2.27 11.99 5.36
C SER A 32 -2.42 11.71 3.86
N LEU A 33 -1.58 10.83 3.30
CA LEU A 33 -1.67 10.44 1.89
C LEU A 33 -2.90 9.58 1.62
N PHE A 34 -3.27 8.68 2.53
CA PHE A 34 -4.49 7.89 2.41
C PHE A 34 -5.74 8.78 2.45
N ALA A 35 -5.80 9.73 3.38
CA ALA A 35 -6.87 10.71 3.44
C ALA A 35 -6.95 11.54 2.15
N LEU A 36 -5.80 11.98 1.62
CA LEU A 36 -5.75 12.75 0.39
C LEU A 36 -6.15 11.93 -0.84
N LEU A 37 -5.80 10.64 -0.89
CA LEU A 37 -6.27 9.72 -1.93
C LEU A 37 -7.80 9.65 -1.92
N LEU A 38 -8.43 9.50 -0.76
CA LEU A 38 -9.90 9.45 -0.66
C LEU A 38 -10.57 10.78 -1.04
N GLN A 39 -9.98 11.91 -0.65
CA GLN A 39 -10.59 13.24 -0.83
C GLN A 39 -10.32 13.84 -2.21
N SER A 40 -9.12 13.63 -2.76
CA SER A 40 -8.69 14.22 -4.03
C SER A 40 -7.75 13.26 -4.79
N PRO A 41 -8.29 12.14 -5.32
CA PRO A 41 -7.49 11.12 -6.01
C PRO A 41 -6.61 11.71 -7.12
N ALA A 42 -7.17 12.58 -7.96
CA ALA A 42 -6.47 13.19 -9.08
C ALA A 42 -5.25 14.04 -8.65
N ALA A 43 -5.29 14.64 -7.44
CA ALA A 43 -4.17 15.40 -6.92
C ALA A 43 -2.98 14.51 -6.54
N VAL A 44 -3.25 13.26 -6.14
CA VAL A 44 -2.26 12.29 -5.63
C VAL A 44 -1.82 11.27 -6.68
N MET A 45 -2.69 10.89 -7.61
CA MET A 45 -2.45 9.87 -8.66
C MET A 45 -1.52 10.38 -9.77
N ARG A 46 -0.41 11.03 -9.38
CA ARG A 46 0.63 11.60 -10.24
C ARG A 46 1.93 11.78 -9.45
N GLU A 47 3.03 12.02 -10.15
CA GLU A 47 4.28 12.36 -9.49
C GLU A 47 4.15 13.72 -8.74
N PRO A 48 4.78 13.86 -7.55
CA PRO A 48 5.76 12.95 -6.95
C PRO A 48 5.17 11.84 -6.06
N TYR A 49 3.86 11.83 -5.84
CA TYR A 49 3.21 10.95 -4.85
C TYR A 49 3.01 9.54 -5.36
N VAL A 50 2.59 9.39 -6.62
CA VAL A 50 2.37 8.09 -7.25
C VAL A 50 3.26 7.96 -8.47
N LYS A 51 3.90 6.80 -8.60
CA LYS A 51 4.59 6.39 -9.83
C LYS A 51 3.88 5.19 -10.43
N HIS A 52 3.58 5.23 -11.71
CA HIS A 52 3.15 4.06 -12.47
C HIS A 52 4.38 3.29 -13.00
N PHE A 53 4.36 1.96 -12.95
CA PHE A 53 5.42 1.15 -13.54
C PHE A 53 5.07 0.81 -14.99
N CYS A 54 5.86 1.30 -15.95
CA CYS A 54 5.61 1.04 -17.37
C CYS A 54 6.30 -0.23 -17.92
N ILE A 55 6.97 -1.00 -17.06
CA ILE A 55 7.60 -2.27 -17.46
C ILE A 55 6.47 -3.30 -17.60
N GLU A 56 6.40 -3.98 -18.74
CA GLU A 56 5.30 -4.90 -19.13
C GLU A 56 4.86 -5.83 -17.98
N ARG A 57 5.81 -6.53 -17.34
CA ARG A 57 5.53 -7.44 -16.22
C ARG A 57 4.80 -6.78 -15.04
N TYR A 58 5.03 -5.49 -14.80
CA TYR A 58 4.53 -4.75 -13.65
C TYR A 58 3.56 -3.63 -14.04
N GLN A 59 3.02 -3.65 -15.26
CA GLN A 59 2.21 -2.56 -15.81
C GLN A 59 0.92 -2.28 -15.04
N ALA A 60 0.40 -3.26 -14.29
CA ALA A 60 -0.77 -3.07 -13.43
C ALA A 60 -0.43 -2.44 -12.07
N LEU A 61 0.86 -2.25 -11.76
CA LEU A 61 1.32 -1.83 -10.45
C LEU A 61 1.69 -0.33 -10.42
N TYR A 62 1.49 0.25 -9.25
CA TYR A 62 1.81 1.62 -8.90
C TYR A 62 2.60 1.66 -7.61
N GLU A 63 3.36 2.72 -7.38
CA GLU A 63 4.10 2.97 -6.13
C GLU A 63 3.59 4.27 -5.49
N LEU A 64 3.00 4.16 -4.29
CA LEU A 64 2.76 5.30 -3.42
C LEU A 64 4.07 5.70 -2.71
N ARG A 65 4.40 6.99 -2.74
CA ARG A 65 5.66 7.54 -2.27
C ARG A 65 5.45 8.45 -1.06
N ALA A 66 5.70 7.91 0.13
CA ALA A 66 5.76 8.68 1.37
C ALA A 66 7.22 8.98 1.73
N LYS A 67 7.68 10.21 1.48
CA LYS A 67 9.01 10.65 1.92
C LYS A 67 8.93 11.34 3.29
N SER A 68 9.69 10.83 4.25
CA SER A 68 10.01 11.50 5.50
C SER A 68 11.54 11.45 5.72
N LYS A 69 12.02 11.01 6.88
CA LYS A 69 13.43 10.61 7.08
C LYS A 69 13.80 9.42 6.21
N ASN A 70 12.88 8.46 6.09
CA ASN A 70 13.02 7.26 5.26
C ASN A 70 12.14 7.36 4.00
N LEU A 71 12.50 6.60 2.97
CA LEU A 71 11.72 6.47 1.74
C LEU A 71 10.67 5.36 1.90
N VAL A 72 9.58 5.64 2.60
CA VAL A 72 8.47 4.71 2.78
C VAL A 72 7.69 4.60 1.47
N ARG A 73 7.43 3.37 1.02
CA ARG A 73 6.78 3.06 -0.26
C ARG A 73 5.73 1.98 -0.06
N ILE A 74 4.67 2.03 -0.86
CA ILE A 74 3.66 0.97 -0.92
C ILE A 74 3.39 0.67 -2.39
N ILE A 75 3.58 -0.59 -2.79
CA ILE A 75 3.13 -1.06 -4.09
C ILE A 75 1.63 -1.33 -4.01
N PHE A 76 0.88 -0.88 -5.01
CA PHE A 76 -0.56 -1.08 -5.09
C PHE A 76 -1.00 -1.33 -6.53
N THR A 77 -2.23 -1.82 -6.70
CA THR A 77 -2.92 -1.89 -7.99
C THR A 77 -4.29 -1.23 -7.89
N LEU A 78 -4.94 -1.01 -9.03
CA LEU A 78 -6.33 -0.60 -9.09
C LEU A 78 -7.20 -1.84 -9.35
N THR A 79 -8.31 -1.98 -8.62
CA THR A 79 -9.33 -3.00 -8.92
C THR A 79 -10.13 -2.60 -10.16
N ASP A 80 -10.96 -3.52 -10.66
CA ASP A 80 -11.87 -3.25 -11.78
C ASP A 80 -12.87 -2.12 -11.45
N ASP A 81 -13.24 -1.96 -10.18
CA ASP A 81 -14.07 -0.86 -9.67
C ASP A 81 -13.31 0.47 -9.52
N GLY A 82 -12.00 0.48 -9.81
CA GLY A 82 -11.12 1.63 -9.64
C GLY A 82 -10.72 1.91 -8.18
N ASP A 83 -10.91 0.95 -7.27
CA ASP A 83 -10.44 1.05 -5.88
C ASP A 83 -8.94 0.78 -5.79
N ILE A 84 -8.27 1.38 -4.80
CA ILE A 84 -6.84 1.16 -4.58
C ILE A 84 -6.65 -0.05 -3.68
N LEU A 85 -5.97 -1.08 -4.18
CA LEU A 85 -5.57 -2.24 -3.38
C LEU A 85 -4.08 -2.16 -3.02
N PHE A 86 -3.79 -1.85 -1.75
CA PHE A 86 -2.42 -1.87 -1.23
C PHE A 86 -1.91 -3.30 -1.06
N LEU A 87 -0.73 -3.59 -1.62
CA LEU A 87 -0.15 -4.93 -1.68
C LEU A 87 1.09 -5.03 -0.78
N THR A 88 2.22 -4.47 -1.22
CA THR A 88 3.50 -4.64 -0.52
C THR A 88 4.06 -3.30 -0.03
N PRO A 89 4.02 -3.02 1.28
CA PRO A 89 4.72 -1.89 1.88
C PRO A 89 6.20 -2.20 2.11
N PHE A 90 7.07 -1.18 2.01
CA PHE A 90 8.50 -1.32 2.30
C PHE A 90 9.19 0.02 2.58
N ILE A 91 10.35 -0.05 3.26
CA ILE A 91 11.30 1.08 3.34
C ILE A 91 12.33 0.91 2.24
N LYS A 92 12.36 1.84 1.30
CA LYS A 92 13.33 1.83 0.20
C LYS A 92 14.70 2.29 0.68
N ARG A 93 15.67 1.38 0.71
CA ARG A 93 17.08 1.67 0.97
C ARG A 93 17.92 1.59 -0.31
N HIS A 94 17.61 0.63 -1.18
CA HIS A 94 18.31 0.40 -2.45
C HIS A 94 17.35 0.14 -3.61
N LYS A 95 17.86 0.06 -4.84
CA LYS A 95 17.07 -0.28 -6.04
C LYS A 95 16.39 -1.65 -5.91
N ARG A 96 17.11 -2.65 -5.38
CA ARG A 96 16.64 -4.04 -5.23
C ARG A 96 15.37 -4.18 -4.40
N ASN A 97 15.14 -3.33 -3.39
CA ASN A 97 13.93 -3.41 -2.57
C ASN A 97 12.66 -3.16 -3.39
N THR A 98 12.71 -2.26 -4.38
CA THR A 98 11.56 -2.01 -5.25
C THR A 98 11.25 -3.24 -6.10
N MET A 99 12.26 -3.90 -6.67
CA MET A 99 12.05 -5.13 -7.45
C MET A 99 11.44 -6.25 -6.60
N GLN A 100 11.96 -6.46 -5.39
CA GLN A 100 11.42 -7.45 -4.45
C GLN A 100 9.97 -7.14 -4.05
N ALA A 101 9.64 -5.86 -3.86
CA ALA A 101 8.27 -5.47 -3.52
C ALA A 101 7.31 -5.64 -4.71
N LEU A 102 7.78 -5.43 -5.94
CA LEU A 102 7.01 -5.70 -7.16
C LEU A 102 6.71 -7.20 -7.32
N ASP A 103 7.73 -8.04 -7.17
CA ASP A 103 7.55 -9.50 -7.26
C ASP A 103 6.56 -10.01 -6.19
N ARG A 104 6.77 -9.62 -4.92
CA ARG A 104 5.83 -9.95 -3.82
C ARG A 104 4.40 -9.46 -4.05
N SER A 105 4.24 -8.34 -4.76
CA SER A 105 2.91 -7.81 -5.09
C SER A 105 2.21 -8.65 -6.14
N LEU A 106 2.94 -9.21 -7.11
CA LEU A 106 2.37 -10.17 -8.07
C LEU A 106 2.00 -11.49 -7.37
N ASP A 107 2.84 -11.96 -6.45
CA ASP A 107 2.54 -13.16 -5.65
C ASP A 107 1.28 -12.94 -4.79
N CYS A 108 1.19 -11.79 -4.12
CA CYS A 108 0.01 -11.41 -3.35
C CYS A 108 -1.27 -11.38 -4.20
N LEU A 109 -1.22 -10.84 -5.43
CA LEU A 109 -2.36 -10.88 -6.35
C LEU A 109 -2.74 -12.31 -6.79
N THR A 110 -1.75 -13.20 -6.89
CA THR A 110 -2.00 -14.63 -7.17
C THR A 110 -2.77 -15.27 -6.02
N HIS A 111 -2.33 -15.01 -4.78
CA HIS A 111 -3.01 -15.48 -3.57
C HIS A 111 -4.42 -14.90 -3.37
N ILE A 112 -4.65 -13.67 -3.82
CA ILE A 112 -6.01 -13.11 -3.83
C ILE A 112 -6.90 -13.84 -4.83
N ARG A 113 -6.35 -14.17 -6.01
CA ARG A 113 -7.09 -14.86 -7.06
C ARG A 113 -7.42 -16.32 -6.71
N ASP A 114 -6.53 -17.01 -6.01
CA ASP A 114 -6.73 -18.40 -5.60
C ASP A 114 -7.53 -18.55 -4.29
N GLY A 115 -7.85 -17.44 -3.62
CA GLY A 115 -8.66 -17.40 -2.40
C GLY A 115 -7.88 -17.62 -1.10
N SER A 116 -6.56 -17.81 -1.16
CA SER A 116 -5.70 -17.89 0.02
C SER A 116 -5.45 -16.52 0.70
N CYS A 117 -5.83 -15.43 0.03
CA CYS A 117 -5.84 -14.08 0.56
C CYS A 117 -7.16 -13.40 0.22
N SER A 118 -7.74 -12.68 1.18
CA SER A 118 -8.94 -11.86 0.96
C SER A 118 -8.56 -10.38 0.86
N THR A 119 -9.52 -9.54 0.45
CA THR A 119 -9.35 -8.08 0.46
C THR A 119 -10.33 -7.44 1.43
N GLN A 120 -9.86 -6.47 2.22
CA GLN A 120 -10.69 -5.73 3.16
C GLN A 120 -10.55 -4.22 2.96
N GLU A 121 -11.63 -3.48 3.20
CA GLU A 121 -11.60 -2.01 3.20
C GLU A 121 -10.78 -1.48 4.38
N LEU A 122 -9.84 -0.58 4.08
CA LEU A 122 -8.97 0.07 5.05
C LEU A 122 -9.68 1.25 5.71
N SER A 123 -10.08 1.07 6.98
CA SER A 123 -10.62 2.17 7.77
C SER A 123 -9.49 3.07 8.31
N ILE A 124 -9.29 4.25 7.70
CA ILE A 124 -8.28 5.22 8.18
C ILE A 124 -8.63 5.76 9.58
N LYS A 125 -9.92 5.80 9.94
CA LYS A 125 -10.38 6.23 11.27
C LYS A 125 -9.81 5.36 12.40
N PHE A 126 -9.55 4.09 12.12
CA PHE A 126 -8.92 3.15 13.07
C PHE A 126 -7.53 3.64 13.50
N PHE A 127 -6.75 4.17 12.55
CA PHE A 127 -5.39 4.67 12.82
C PHE A 127 -5.36 6.07 13.45
N LEU A 128 -6.33 6.93 13.11
CA LEU A 128 -6.42 8.28 13.68
C LEU A 128 -6.83 8.26 15.16
N ASN A 129 -7.56 7.23 15.59
CA ASN A 129 -8.04 7.07 16.96
C ASN A 129 -7.09 6.23 17.84
N GLY A 130 -5.87 5.91 17.38
CA GLY A 130 -4.88 5.18 18.17
C GLY A 130 -5.19 3.69 18.38
N GLY A 131 -6.00 3.07 17.52
CA GLY A 131 -6.35 1.66 17.61
C GLY A 131 -5.14 0.74 17.34
N ILE A 132 -4.39 0.41 18.38
CA ILE A 132 -3.72 -0.89 18.48
C ILE A 132 -4.61 -1.71 19.41
N THR A 133 -5.63 -2.36 18.86
CA THR A 133 -6.23 -3.50 19.54
C THR A 133 -5.50 -4.74 19.05
N VAL A 134 -4.65 -5.25 19.94
CA VAL A 134 -4.05 -6.59 19.90
C VAL A 134 -5.14 -7.64 19.83
#